data_AF-A0A6B1IB66-F1
#
_entry.id   AF-A0A6B1IB66-F1
#
_cell.length_a   1.000
_cell.length_b   1.000
_cell.length_c   1.000
_cell.angle_alpha   90.00
_cell.angle_beta   90.00
_cell.angle_gamma   90.00
#
_symmetry.space_group_name_H-M   'P 1'
#
loop_
_entity.id
_entity.type
_entity.pdbx_description
1 polymer ?
#
loop_
_entity_poly.entity_id
_entity_poly.type
_entity_poly.pdbx_seq_one_letter_code
_entity_poly.pdbx_strand_id
1 'polypeptide(L)'
;MSGAIDVLHVDDDPSVLDLTEAYLERELDAVAVTSVTDPETALDRLDEAAFDCVVSDYDMPAMGGLEFFETLRERHRKIPFVLYTGKGSEEIASQALNAGVTGYFQKGGPEQLRRLANRVDQAVDEHRTKEIAERYSTVIEALGYPVYVVDETGEFRFVNEPFAELTGYDREEIIGRTPGFIKDDAAVAEAEDRLGTILSHDGPDVQHFAVDIVPKDGEPIPCRDHMAALPYEGDSFDGSVGILRDVSDERERREELETKTRALDEAPVGITITDPAREDNPMVYVNDRFVEMTGYDREESIGVNCRFLQGPDTEEESVQQLREAIDAEESTSVELLNYRKDGTEFWNRVSIAPICDADGAITHWVGFQEDITAFKEREAALERQNDRLDSFASIVSHDLRNPLNVAQGRVQLAQDAVADGGDENLSAALDALDRMESIVERTLTLAREGETVGDPEPVDLAEVVADSWSTVDTADATLSVETEREVLADPDRLRNLFENLMRNAVDHVGPTVSIRVGDLPDGFFVEDDGPGIDPAVADSLFEPGESDTAGNTGFGLAIVQEIATAHGWTVEATTGEEGGARFEVRGVDKRTPAAR
;
A
#
# COMPACT_ATOMS: atom_id res chain seq x y z
N MET A 1 -56.29 -17.51 0.28
CA MET A 1 -57.35 -16.58 0.69
C MET A 1 -57.65 -15.70 -0.51
N SER A 2 -58.77 -15.94 -1.20
CA SER A 2 -59.18 -15.09 -2.32
C SER A 2 -59.44 -13.68 -1.78
N GLY A 3 -58.83 -12.66 -2.40
CA GLY A 3 -59.15 -11.27 -2.09
C GLY A 3 -60.59 -10.95 -2.45
N ALA A 4 -61.21 -9.98 -1.78
CA ALA A 4 -62.59 -9.60 -2.07
C ALA A 4 -62.79 -9.33 -3.58
N ILE A 5 -63.89 -9.80 -4.15
CA ILE A 5 -64.21 -9.63 -5.57
C ILE A 5 -65.03 -8.35 -5.74
N ASP A 6 -64.54 -7.38 -6.52
CA ASP A 6 -65.27 -6.16 -6.84
C ASP A 6 -65.98 -6.31 -8.20
N VAL A 7 -67.31 -6.33 -8.22
CA VAL A 7 -68.12 -6.52 -9.43
C VAL A 7 -68.84 -5.23 -9.79
N LEU A 8 -68.70 -4.76 -11.02
CA LEU A 8 -69.52 -3.69 -11.59
C LEU A 8 -70.71 -4.31 -12.33
N HIS A 9 -71.92 -4.08 -11.84
CA HIS A 9 -73.15 -4.56 -12.46
C HIS A 9 -73.89 -3.43 -13.18
N VAL A 10 -74.11 -3.59 -14.49
CA VAL A 10 -74.71 -2.58 -15.37
C VAL A 10 -76.01 -3.12 -15.96
N ASP A 11 -77.14 -2.51 -15.60
CA ASP A 11 -78.47 -2.95 -16.05
C ASP A 11 -79.44 -1.77 -15.99
N ASP A 12 -80.26 -1.58 -17.03
CA ASP A 12 -81.22 -0.47 -17.06
C ASP A 12 -82.45 -0.69 -16.17
N ASP A 13 -82.65 -1.92 -15.66
CA ASP A 13 -83.69 -2.27 -14.70
C ASP A 13 -83.14 -2.31 -13.25
N PRO A 14 -83.49 -1.32 -12.39
CA PRO A 14 -83.07 -1.29 -10.99
C PRO A 14 -83.48 -2.53 -10.18
N SER A 15 -84.58 -3.20 -10.57
CA SER A 15 -85.04 -4.40 -9.88
C SER A 15 -84.12 -5.60 -10.13
N VAL A 16 -83.50 -5.65 -11.31
CA VAL A 16 -82.50 -6.67 -11.66
C VAL A 16 -81.19 -6.36 -10.96
N LEU A 17 -80.79 -5.09 -10.87
CA LEU A 17 -79.63 -4.65 -10.09
C LEU A 17 -79.71 -5.13 -8.64
N ASP A 18 -80.78 -4.76 -7.92
CA ASP A 18 -80.99 -5.09 -6.51
C ASP A 18 -81.02 -6.62 -6.28
N LEU A 19 -81.67 -7.37 -7.17
CA LEU A 19 -81.80 -8.82 -7.05
C LEU A 19 -80.46 -9.53 -7.27
N THR A 20 -79.73 -9.14 -8.31
CA THR A 20 -78.44 -9.76 -8.66
C THR A 20 -77.39 -9.42 -7.60
N GLU A 21 -77.34 -8.18 -7.14
CA GLU A 21 -76.46 -7.71 -6.05
C GLU A 21 -76.67 -8.54 -4.78
N ALA A 22 -77.91 -8.60 -4.26
CA ALA A 22 -78.24 -9.37 -3.07
C ALA A 22 -77.95 -10.87 -3.21
N TYR A 23 -77.98 -11.40 -4.44
CA TYR A 23 -77.68 -12.81 -4.69
C TYR A 23 -76.19 -13.09 -4.77
N LEU A 24 -75.42 -12.26 -5.47
CA LEU A 24 -73.96 -12.37 -5.56
C LEU A 24 -73.33 -12.25 -4.18
N GLU A 25 -73.73 -11.24 -3.39
CA GLU A 25 -73.26 -11.03 -2.01
C GLU A 25 -73.56 -12.20 -1.07
N ARG A 26 -74.57 -13.02 -1.39
CA ARG A 26 -74.93 -14.19 -0.59
C ARG A 26 -74.16 -15.45 -0.99
N GLU A 27 -73.87 -15.64 -2.27
CA GLU A 27 -73.27 -16.89 -2.76
C GLU A 27 -71.74 -16.82 -2.91
N LEU A 28 -71.16 -15.63 -3.08
CA LEU A 28 -69.71 -15.45 -3.17
C LEU A 28 -69.13 -15.04 -1.82
N ASP A 29 -68.06 -15.72 -1.41
CA ASP A 29 -67.33 -15.39 -0.19
C ASP A 29 -66.54 -14.09 -0.39
N ALA A 30 -67.04 -12.98 0.18
CA ALA A 30 -66.49 -11.63 0.09
C ALA A 30 -66.52 -11.02 -1.32
N VAL A 31 -67.71 -10.65 -1.78
CA VAL A 31 -67.91 -9.82 -2.99
C VAL A 31 -68.48 -8.45 -2.61
N ALA A 32 -68.07 -7.40 -3.31
CA ALA A 32 -68.73 -6.10 -3.27
C ALA A 32 -69.27 -5.80 -4.68
N VAL A 33 -70.57 -5.52 -4.77
CA VAL A 33 -71.21 -5.21 -6.05
C VAL A 33 -71.49 -3.72 -6.11
N THR A 34 -71.04 -3.07 -7.18
CA THR A 34 -71.42 -1.69 -7.50
C THR A 34 -72.40 -1.74 -8.66
N SER A 35 -73.64 -1.36 -8.41
CA SER A 35 -74.71 -1.36 -9.40
C SER A 35 -74.86 0.02 -10.05
N VAL A 36 -74.94 0.08 -11.39
CA VAL A 36 -75.18 1.30 -12.18
C VAL A 36 -76.21 1.05 -13.27
N THR A 37 -76.98 2.08 -13.63
CA THR A 37 -78.13 1.93 -14.54
C THR A 37 -77.83 2.22 -16.00
N ASP A 38 -76.62 2.71 -16.31
CA ASP A 38 -76.25 3.09 -17.66
C ASP A 38 -74.74 2.87 -17.94
N PRO A 39 -74.36 2.55 -19.18
CA PRO A 39 -72.97 2.27 -19.55
C PRO A 39 -72.02 3.47 -19.44
N GLU A 40 -72.50 4.70 -19.60
CA GLU A 40 -71.64 5.89 -19.48
C GLU A 40 -71.14 6.05 -18.04
N THR A 41 -72.05 5.95 -17.06
CA THR A 41 -71.70 5.92 -15.65
C THR A 41 -70.80 4.73 -15.31
N ALA A 42 -71.01 3.57 -15.95
CA ALA A 42 -70.14 2.41 -15.78
C ALA A 42 -68.70 2.69 -16.24
N LEU A 43 -68.52 3.37 -17.38
CA LEU A 43 -67.20 3.79 -17.86
C LEU A 43 -66.54 4.78 -16.91
N ASP A 44 -67.27 5.77 -16.41
CA ASP A 44 -66.75 6.73 -15.43
C ASP A 44 -66.28 6.03 -14.15
N ARG A 45 -67.06 5.07 -13.66
CA ARG A 45 -66.67 4.26 -12.48
C ARG A 45 -65.42 3.42 -12.72
N LEU A 46 -65.27 2.84 -13.91
CA LEU A 46 -64.07 2.07 -14.29
C LEU A 46 -62.81 2.93 -14.45
N ASP A 47 -62.97 4.23 -14.62
CA ASP A 47 -61.86 5.18 -14.64
C ASP A 47 -61.50 5.67 -13.22
N GLU A 48 -62.46 5.67 -12.28
CA GLU A 48 -62.27 6.07 -10.87
C GLU A 48 -61.83 4.92 -9.95
N ALA A 49 -62.24 3.69 -10.24
CA ALA A 49 -62.02 2.52 -9.38
C ALA A 49 -61.67 1.26 -10.19
N ALA A 50 -60.97 0.33 -9.54
CA ALA A 50 -60.68 -0.98 -10.11
C ALA A 50 -61.84 -1.94 -9.82
N PHE A 51 -62.20 -2.76 -10.80
CA PHE A 51 -63.18 -3.83 -10.68
C PHE A 51 -62.58 -5.11 -11.24
N ASP A 52 -62.90 -6.25 -10.62
CA ASP A 52 -62.44 -7.57 -11.04
C ASP A 52 -63.31 -8.17 -12.15
N CYS A 53 -64.58 -7.76 -12.24
CA CYS A 53 -65.51 -8.28 -13.25
C CYS A 53 -66.60 -7.25 -13.58
N VAL A 54 -67.04 -7.23 -14.83
CA VAL A 54 -68.22 -6.47 -15.27
C VAL A 54 -69.33 -7.45 -15.63
N VAL A 55 -70.49 -7.28 -15.03
CA VAL A 55 -71.73 -7.95 -15.44
C VAL A 55 -72.62 -6.92 -16.10
N SER A 56 -73.02 -7.14 -17.36
CA SER A 56 -73.78 -6.16 -18.14
C SER A 56 -75.00 -6.79 -18.75
N ASP A 57 -76.14 -6.11 -18.76
CA ASP A 57 -77.22 -6.46 -19.69
C ASP A 57 -76.75 -6.27 -21.13
N TYR A 58 -77.34 -7.02 -22.05
CA TYR A 58 -77.13 -6.89 -23.49
C TYR A 58 -77.95 -5.74 -24.09
N ASP A 59 -79.21 -5.60 -23.69
CA ASP A 59 -80.15 -4.61 -24.26
C ASP A 59 -80.28 -3.43 -23.28
N MET A 60 -79.44 -2.40 -23.44
CA MET A 60 -79.51 -1.18 -22.62
C MET A 60 -79.79 0.05 -23.51
N PRO A 61 -80.47 1.09 -22.99
CA PRO A 61 -80.68 2.33 -23.72
C PRO A 61 -79.35 3.02 -24.05
N ALA A 62 -79.32 3.69 -25.22
CA ALA A 62 -78.17 4.41 -25.78
C ALA A 62 -76.99 3.52 -26.26
N MET A 63 -76.47 2.63 -25.41
CA MET A 63 -75.33 1.75 -25.73
C MET A 63 -75.64 0.33 -25.29
N GLY A 64 -75.62 -0.62 -26.22
CA GLY A 64 -75.86 -2.04 -25.90
C GLY A 64 -74.66 -2.67 -25.15
N GLY A 65 -74.89 -3.78 -24.45
CA GLY A 65 -73.84 -4.46 -23.67
C GLY A 65 -72.65 -4.94 -24.50
N LEU A 66 -72.86 -5.28 -25.77
CA LEU A 66 -71.77 -5.65 -26.68
C LEU A 66 -70.93 -4.44 -27.11
N GLU A 67 -71.59 -3.32 -27.40
CA GLU A 67 -70.93 -2.04 -27.74
C GLU A 67 -70.15 -1.48 -26.53
N PHE A 68 -70.69 -1.66 -25.32
CA PHE A 68 -70.00 -1.36 -24.07
C PHE A 68 -68.74 -2.23 -23.89
N PHE A 69 -68.83 -3.53 -24.14
CA PHE A 69 -67.67 -4.43 -24.11
C PHE A 69 -66.58 -4.02 -25.14
N GLU A 70 -66.98 -3.72 -26.37
CA GLU A 70 -66.06 -3.26 -27.41
C GLU A 70 -65.35 -1.96 -26.99
N THR A 71 -66.10 -1.01 -26.43
CA THR A 71 -65.56 0.25 -25.88
C THR A 71 -64.50 -0.01 -24.78
N LEU A 72 -64.74 -0.99 -23.90
CA LEU A 72 -63.76 -1.36 -22.86
C LEU A 72 -62.48 -1.98 -23.44
N ARG A 73 -62.61 -2.81 -24.48
CA ARG A 73 -61.47 -3.43 -25.15
C ARG A 73 -60.66 -2.43 -25.96
N GLU A 74 -61.30 -1.44 -26.58
CA GLU A 74 -60.62 -0.31 -27.24
C GLU A 74 -59.82 0.54 -26.25
N ARG A 75 -60.29 0.68 -25.00
CA ARG A 75 -59.55 1.33 -23.90
C ARG A 75 -58.49 0.42 -23.25
N HIS A 76 -58.16 -0.72 -23.88
CA HIS A 76 -57.18 -1.70 -23.41
C HIS A 76 -57.45 -2.29 -22.01
N ARG A 77 -58.69 -2.27 -21.51
CA ARG A 77 -59.04 -2.96 -20.26
C ARG A 77 -59.30 -4.43 -20.54
N LYS A 78 -58.58 -5.32 -19.87
CA LYS A 78 -58.67 -6.80 -20.05
C LYS A 78 -59.57 -7.51 -19.04
N ILE A 79 -60.32 -6.75 -18.24
CA ILE A 79 -61.21 -7.27 -17.20
C ILE A 79 -62.23 -8.29 -17.74
N PRO A 80 -62.55 -9.35 -16.98
CA PRO A 80 -63.68 -10.23 -17.23
C PRO A 80 -64.99 -9.48 -17.49
N PHE A 81 -65.73 -9.92 -18.51
CA PHE A 81 -67.01 -9.31 -18.91
C PHE A 81 -68.07 -10.37 -19.17
N VAL A 82 -69.15 -10.36 -18.40
CA VAL A 82 -70.25 -11.32 -18.50
C VAL A 82 -71.52 -10.60 -18.96
N LEU A 83 -72.08 -11.05 -20.08
CA LEU A 83 -73.38 -10.60 -20.54
C LEU A 83 -74.49 -11.37 -19.81
N TYR A 84 -75.40 -10.64 -19.14
CA TYR A 84 -76.53 -11.17 -18.38
C TYR A 84 -77.85 -10.60 -18.92
N THR A 85 -78.52 -11.31 -19.84
CA THR A 85 -79.61 -10.74 -20.65
C THR A 85 -80.99 -11.35 -20.41
N GLY A 86 -82.05 -10.55 -20.51
CA GLY A 86 -83.43 -11.03 -20.49
C GLY A 86 -83.83 -11.89 -21.71
N LYS A 87 -83.18 -11.70 -22.86
CA LYS A 87 -83.54 -12.34 -24.14
C LYS A 87 -82.53 -13.44 -24.50
N GLY A 88 -82.93 -14.71 -24.37
CA GLY A 88 -82.12 -15.85 -24.79
C GLY A 88 -82.26 -16.18 -26.29
N SER A 89 -81.67 -15.39 -27.18
CA SER A 89 -81.57 -15.75 -28.62
C SER A 89 -80.22 -16.41 -28.92
N GLU A 90 -80.21 -17.49 -29.71
CA GLU A 90 -78.97 -18.13 -30.18
C GLU A 90 -78.09 -17.17 -31.01
N GLU A 91 -78.72 -16.22 -31.73
CA GLU A 91 -78.00 -15.22 -32.51
C GLU A 91 -77.17 -14.28 -31.61
N ILE A 92 -77.74 -13.86 -30.48
CA ILE A 92 -77.07 -12.98 -29.51
C ILE A 92 -75.93 -13.72 -28.81
N ALA A 93 -76.17 -14.97 -28.41
CA ALA A 93 -75.13 -15.81 -27.80
C ALA A 93 -73.93 -16.02 -28.75
N SER A 94 -74.19 -16.22 -30.05
CA SER A 94 -73.13 -16.37 -31.04
C SER A 94 -72.33 -15.09 -31.26
N GLN A 95 -73.00 -13.93 -31.29
CA GLN A 95 -72.32 -12.62 -31.38
C GLN A 95 -71.42 -12.36 -30.17
N ALA A 96 -71.95 -12.59 -28.97
CA ALA A 96 -71.21 -12.44 -27.71
C ALA A 96 -69.93 -13.28 -27.68
N LEU A 97 -70.03 -14.57 -28.04
CA LEU A 97 -68.88 -15.47 -28.06
C LEU A 97 -67.83 -15.06 -29.10
N ASN A 98 -68.26 -14.61 -30.28
CA ASN A 98 -67.33 -14.14 -31.33
C ASN A 98 -66.61 -12.84 -30.94
N ALA A 99 -67.26 -11.96 -30.16
CA ALA A 99 -66.62 -10.76 -29.63
C ALA A 99 -65.59 -11.06 -28.53
N GLY A 100 -65.68 -12.24 -27.90
CA GLY A 100 -64.75 -12.66 -26.85
C GLY A 100 -65.16 -12.21 -25.45
N VAL A 101 -66.46 -12.06 -25.19
CA VAL A 101 -66.94 -11.88 -23.82
C VAL A 101 -66.63 -13.12 -22.98
N THR A 102 -66.45 -12.92 -21.69
CA THR A 102 -66.06 -13.98 -20.75
C THR A 102 -67.21 -14.95 -20.48
N GLY A 103 -68.45 -14.51 -20.58
CA GLY A 103 -69.62 -15.37 -20.46
C GLY A 103 -70.91 -14.74 -20.98
N TYR A 104 -71.89 -15.59 -21.31
CA TYR A 104 -73.23 -15.18 -21.72
C TYR A 104 -74.28 -15.99 -20.96
N PHE A 105 -75.18 -15.31 -20.26
CA PHE A 105 -76.18 -15.91 -19.38
C PHE A 105 -77.54 -15.23 -19.56
N GLN A 106 -78.61 -16.03 -19.43
CA GLN A 106 -79.97 -15.51 -19.46
C GLN A 106 -80.46 -15.18 -18.04
N LYS A 107 -81.09 -14.02 -17.87
CA LYS A 107 -81.81 -13.60 -16.65
C LYS A 107 -82.91 -14.61 -16.33
N GLY A 108 -83.03 -14.98 -15.06
CA GLY A 108 -83.94 -16.06 -14.67
C GLY A 108 -84.05 -16.22 -13.15
N GLY A 109 -84.54 -17.38 -12.73
CA GLY A 109 -84.69 -17.70 -11.32
C GLY A 109 -83.37 -17.99 -10.61
N PRO A 110 -83.45 -18.49 -9.36
CA PRO A 110 -82.27 -18.72 -8.52
C PRO A 110 -81.18 -19.58 -9.15
N GLU A 111 -81.53 -20.55 -10.00
CA GLU A 111 -80.53 -21.40 -10.68
C GLU A 111 -79.67 -20.62 -11.67
N GLN A 112 -80.25 -19.66 -12.41
CA GLN A 112 -79.51 -18.82 -13.34
C GLN A 112 -78.56 -17.87 -12.59
N LEU A 113 -79.00 -17.31 -11.47
CA LEU A 113 -78.16 -16.45 -10.61
C LEU A 113 -76.99 -17.22 -9.97
N ARG A 114 -77.16 -18.49 -9.57
CA ARG A 114 -76.03 -19.33 -9.13
C ARG A 114 -75.00 -19.55 -10.23
N ARG A 115 -75.45 -19.79 -11.46
CA ARG A 115 -74.54 -19.99 -12.59
C ARG A 115 -73.77 -18.72 -12.92
N LEU A 116 -74.42 -17.55 -12.80
CA LEU A 116 -73.76 -16.26 -12.93
C LEU A 116 -72.68 -16.08 -11.85
N ALA A 117 -73.01 -16.31 -10.58
CA ALA A 117 -72.05 -16.22 -9.47
C ALA A 117 -70.82 -17.10 -9.70
N ASN A 118 -71.02 -18.40 -10.01
CA ASN A 118 -69.93 -19.33 -10.30
C ASN A 118 -69.07 -18.88 -11.49
N ARG A 119 -69.68 -18.28 -12.53
CA ARG A 119 -68.91 -17.81 -13.67
C ARG A 119 -68.07 -16.59 -13.30
N VAL A 120 -68.62 -15.65 -12.54
CA VAL A 120 -67.91 -14.47 -12.07
C VAL A 120 -66.70 -14.90 -11.25
N ASP A 121 -66.89 -15.80 -10.28
CA ASP A 121 -65.80 -16.34 -9.45
C ASP A 121 -64.69 -16.98 -10.29
N GLN A 122 -65.04 -17.93 -11.16
CA GLN A 122 -64.08 -18.59 -12.05
C GLN A 122 -63.35 -17.61 -12.97
N ALA A 123 -64.07 -16.64 -13.54
CA ALA A 123 -63.50 -15.67 -14.47
C ALA A 123 -62.49 -14.74 -13.78
N VAL A 124 -62.79 -14.32 -12.55
CA VAL A 124 -61.92 -13.46 -11.75
C VAL A 124 -60.66 -14.22 -11.34
N ASP A 125 -60.79 -15.47 -10.90
CA ASP A 125 -59.65 -16.30 -10.52
C ASP A 125 -58.72 -16.59 -11.71
N GLU A 126 -59.28 -16.95 -12.87
CA GLU A 126 -58.56 -17.12 -14.14
C GLU A 126 -57.81 -15.83 -14.53
N HIS A 127 -58.46 -14.67 -14.40
CA HIS A 127 -57.88 -13.39 -14.76
C HIS A 127 -56.74 -12.97 -13.82
N ARG A 128 -56.97 -13.01 -12.50
CA ARG A 128 -55.97 -12.67 -11.48
C ARG A 128 -54.74 -13.56 -11.59
N THR A 129 -54.92 -14.87 -11.78
CA THR A 129 -53.82 -15.82 -11.98
C THR A 129 -52.98 -15.45 -13.21
N LYS A 130 -53.65 -15.10 -14.32
CA LYS A 130 -52.98 -14.68 -15.55
C LYS A 130 -52.23 -13.35 -15.38
N GLU A 131 -52.83 -12.35 -14.76
CA GLU A 131 -52.18 -11.06 -14.51
C GLU A 131 -50.95 -11.20 -13.60
N ILE A 132 -51.06 -12.01 -12.54
CA ILE A 132 -49.94 -12.29 -11.66
C ILE A 132 -48.80 -12.98 -12.43
N ALA A 133 -49.10 -13.97 -13.26
CA ALA A 133 -48.10 -14.64 -14.10
C ALA A 133 -47.44 -13.69 -15.11
N GLU A 134 -48.22 -12.86 -15.81
CA GLU A 134 -47.70 -11.83 -16.74
C GLU A 134 -46.80 -10.82 -16.00
N ARG A 135 -47.19 -10.41 -14.78
CA ARG A 135 -46.40 -9.50 -13.95
C ARG A 135 -45.07 -10.11 -13.53
N TYR A 136 -45.05 -11.36 -13.06
CA TYR A 136 -43.80 -12.04 -12.69
C TYR A 136 -42.89 -12.29 -13.91
N SER A 137 -43.44 -12.67 -15.06
CA SER A 137 -42.68 -12.79 -16.31
C SER A 137 -41.99 -11.48 -16.67
N THR A 138 -42.73 -10.37 -16.60
CA THR A 138 -42.20 -9.03 -16.88
C THR A 138 -41.07 -8.63 -15.94
N VAL A 139 -41.18 -8.96 -14.64
CA VAL A 139 -40.12 -8.68 -13.66
C VAL A 139 -38.86 -9.48 -13.96
N ILE A 140 -39.00 -10.76 -14.26
CA ILE A 140 -37.87 -11.64 -14.59
C ILE A 140 -37.16 -11.16 -15.87
N GLU A 141 -37.93 -10.80 -16.89
CA GLU A 141 -37.41 -10.25 -18.15
C GLU A 141 -36.70 -8.91 -17.95
N ALA A 142 -37.27 -7.99 -17.16
CA ALA A 142 -36.70 -6.67 -16.91
C ALA A 142 -35.40 -6.71 -16.11
N LEU A 143 -35.24 -7.69 -15.20
CA LEU A 143 -34.00 -7.88 -14.45
C LEU A 143 -32.87 -8.44 -15.34
N GLY A 144 -33.21 -9.13 -16.43
CA GLY A 144 -32.24 -9.69 -17.36
C GLY A 144 -31.34 -10.78 -16.77
N TYR A 145 -31.68 -11.33 -15.60
CA TYR A 145 -30.87 -12.39 -14.99
C TYR A 145 -31.14 -13.75 -15.65
N PRO A 146 -30.12 -14.55 -15.91
CA PRO A 146 -30.25 -15.97 -16.24
C PRO A 146 -31.03 -16.72 -15.15
N VAL A 147 -32.16 -17.32 -15.52
CA VAL A 147 -33.00 -18.13 -14.63
C VAL A 147 -33.17 -19.52 -15.21
N TYR A 148 -33.05 -20.52 -14.33
CA TYR A 148 -33.35 -21.90 -14.67
C TYR A 148 -34.26 -22.55 -13.63
N VAL A 149 -34.97 -23.59 -14.05
CA VAL A 149 -35.72 -24.49 -13.18
C VAL A 149 -35.36 -25.91 -13.56
N VAL A 150 -34.99 -26.72 -12.57
CA VAL A 150 -34.84 -28.16 -12.71
C VAL A 150 -35.99 -28.88 -12.02
N ASP A 151 -36.36 -30.05 -12.54
CA ASP A 151 -37.38 -30.90 -11.95
C ASP A 151 -36.84 -31.77 -10.79
N GLU A 152 -37.65 -32.69 -10.28
CA GLU A 152 -37.30 -33.59 -9.17
C GLU A 152 -36.15 -34.56 -9.49
N THR A 153 -35.84 -34.77 -10.78
CA THR A 153 -34.73 -35.61 -11.25
C THR A 153 -33.45 -34.82 -11.51
N GLY A 154 -33.53 -33.48 -11.42
CA GLY A 154 -32.41 -32.58 -11.70
C GLY A 154 -32.26 -32.25 -13.18
N GLU A 155 -33.28 -32.45 -14.02
CA GLU A 155 -33.26 -32.08 -15.43
C GLU A 155 -33.85 -30.68 -15.64
N PHE A 156 -33.26 -29.88 -16.53
CA PHE A 156 -33.75 -28.54 -16.86
C PHE A 156 -35.15 -28.60 -17.50
N ARG A 157 -36.14 -28.04 -16.80
CA ARG A 157 -37.53 -27.91 -17.27
C ARG A 157 -37.83 -26.52 -17.83
N PHE A 158 -37.11 -25.51 -17.37
CA PHE A 158 -37.23 -24.14 -17.86
C PHE A 158 -35.89 -23.43 -17.81
N VAL A 159 -35.62 -22.63 -18.83
CA VAL A 159 -34.58 -21.60 -18.85
C VAL A 159 -35.14 -20.37 -19.58
N ASN A 160 -34.75 -19.18 -19.15
CA ASN A 160 -35.12 -17.93 -19.84
C ASN A 160 -34.07 -17.54 -20.91
N GLU A 161 -34.37 -16.49 -21.68
CA GLU A 161 -33.49 -16.03 -22.77
C GLU A 161 -32.08 -15.64 -22.27
N PRO A 162 -31.91 -14.84 -21.19
CA PRO A 162 -30.59 -14.54 -20.65
C PRO A 162 -29.75 -15.78 -20.28
N PHE A 163 -30.38 -16.88 -19.86
CA PHE A 163 -29.66 -18.13 -19.56
C PHE A 163 -29.15 -18.81 -20.84
N ALA A 164 -29.94 -18.81 -21.91
CA ALA A 164 -29.50 -19.30 -23.22
C ALA A 164 -28.35 -18.44 -23.76
N GLU A 165 -28.45 -17.10 -23.62
CA GLU A 165 -27.38 -16.16 -24.00
C GLU A 165 -26.09 -16.39 -23.21
N LEU A 166 -26.17 -16.52 -21.88
CA LEU A 166 -25.02 -16.77 -21.00
C LEU A 166 -24.28 -18.06 -21.40
N THR A 167 -25.04 -19.13 -21.65
CA THR A 167 -24.45 -20.46 -21.93
C THR A 167 -24.10 -20.65 -23.41
N GLY A 168 -24.65 -19.84 -24.31
CA GLY A 168 -24.47 -19.96 -25.76
C GLY A 168 -25.16 -21.18 -26.39
N TYR A 169 -26.00 -21.89 -25.64
CA TYR A 169 -26.80 -23.02 -26.14
C TYR A 169 -28.24 -22.57 -26.42
N ASP A 170 -28.86 -23.15 -27.45
CA ASP A 170 -30.28 -22.94 -27.69
C ASP A 170 -31.08 -23.59 -26.56
N ARG A 171 -32.18 -22.96 -26.15
CA ARG A 171 -33.07 -23.50 -25.09
C ARG A 171 -33.45 -24.96 -25.31
N GLU A 172 -33.74 -25.33 -26.55
CA GLU A 172 -34.12 -26.69 -26.94
C GLU A 172 -32.99 -27.71 -26.76
N GLU A 173 -31.73 -27.26 -26.78
CA GLU A 173 -30.57 -28.11 -26.48
C GLU A 173 -30.42 -28.34 -24.96
N ILE A 174 -30.83 -27.37 -24.15
CA ILE A 174 -30.66 -27.37 -22.68
C ILE A 174 -31.78 -28.17 -21.99
N ILE A 175 -33.02 -28.01 -22.43
CA ILE A 175 -34.19 -28.64 -21.79
C ILE A 175 -34.06 -30.17 -21.83
N GLY A 176 -34.31 -30.82 -20.68
CA GLY A 176 -34.17 -32.28 -20.50
C GLY A 176 -32.72 -32.76 -20.29
N ARG A 177 -31.76 -31.85 -20.13
CA ARG A 177 -30.39 -32.19 -19.68
C ARG A 177 -30.21 -31.84 -18.21
N THR A 178 -29.19 -32.40 -17.58
CA THR A 178 -28.81 -32.06 -16.21
C THR A 178 -27.82 -30.88 -16.17
N PRO A 179 -27.66 -30.19 -15.03
CA PRO A 179 -26.69 -29.10 -14.85
C PRO A 179 -25.24 -29.45 -15.21
N GLY A 180 -24.84 -30.73 -15.19
CA GLY A 180 -23.52 -31.17 -15.65
C GLY A 180 -23.27 -30.94 -17.15
N PHE A 181 -24.27 -30.50 -17.90
CA PHE A 181 -24.11 -30.04 -19.28
C PHE A 181 -23.36 -28.69 -19.38
N ILE A 182 -23.45 -27.86 -18.36
CA ILE A 182 -22.89 -26.50 -18.31
C ILE A 182 -22.03 -26.25 -17.05
N LYS A 183 -21.75 -27.29 -16.27
CA LYS A 183 -20.97 -27.25 -15.03
C LYS A 183 -20.06 -28.48 -15.02
N ASP A 184 -18.89 -28.37 -14.38
CA ASP A 184 -18.05 -29.55 -14.15
C ASP A 184 -18.61 -30.44 -13.03
N ASP A 185 -18.07 -31.66 -12.90
CA ASP A 185 -18.55 -32.63 -11.91
C ASP A 185 -18.43 -32.13 -10.45
N ALA A 186 -17.43 -31.29 -10.16
CA ALA A 186 -17.21 -30.75 -8.82
C ALA A 186 -18.26 -29.70 -8.47
N ALA A 187 -18.55 -28.80 -9.41
CA ALA A 187 -19.59 -27.78 -9.32
C ALA A 187 -21.00 -28.39 -9.22
N VAL A 188 -21.26 -29.50 -9.93
CA VAL A 188 -22.51 -30.26 -9.80
C VAL A 188 -22.64 -30.83 -8.39
N ALA A 189 -21.60 -31.49 -7.87
CA ALA A 189 -21.63 -32.06 -6.53
C ALA A 189 -21.81 -30.99 -5.44
N GLU A 190 -21.20 -29.82 -5.59
CA GLU A 190 -21.43 -28.70 -4.66
C GLU A 190 -22.88 -28.22 -4.74
N ALA A 191 -23.43 -28.03 -5.94
CA ALA A 191 -24.82 -27.61 -6.11
C ALA A 191 -25.82 -28.60 -5.46
N GLU A 192 -25.57 -29.91 -5.57
CA GLU A 192 -26.37 -30.94 -4.92
C GLU A 192 -26.28 -30.88 -3.38
N ASP A 193 -25.10 -30.63 -2.82
CA ASP A 193 -24.92 -30.44 -1.36
C ASP A 193 -25.66 -29.19 -0.84
N ARG A 194 -25.61 -28.09 -1.62
CA ARG A 194 -26.35 -26.86 -1.32
C ARG A 194 -27.86 -27.10 -1.35
N LEU A 195 -28.35 -27.83 -2.35
CA LEU A 195 -29.76 -28.22 -2.43
C LEU A 195 -30.16 -29.13 -1.26
N GLY A 196 -29.33 -30.10 -0.90
CA GLY A 196 -29.56 -30.95 0.28
C GLY A 196 -29.66 -30.15 1.58
N THR A 197 -28.88 -29.07 1.69
CA THR A 197 -28.96 -28.14 2.83
C THR A 197 -30.29 -27.37 2.82
N ILE A 198 -30.74 -26.85 1.67
CA ILE A 198 -32.05 -26.17 1.55
C ILE A 198 -33.20 -27.10 1.96
N LEU A 199 -33.14 -28.37 1.57
CA LEU A 199 -34.17 -29.37 1.86
C LEU A 199 -34.12 -29.90 3.31
N SER A 200 -33.13 -29.49 4.10
CA SER A 200 -33.01 -29.92 5.49
C SER A 200 -33.95 -29.15 6.42
N HIS A 201 -34.39 -29.78 7.52
CA HIS A 201 -35.39 -29.20 8.44
C HIS A 201 -34.98 -27.84 9.04
N ASP A 202 -33.68 -27.66 9.28
CA ASP A 202 -33.09 -26.43 9.83
C ASP A 202 -32.36 -25.60 8.76
N GLY A 203 -32.54 -25.96 7.48
CA GLY A 203 -31.91 -25.32 6.34
C GLY A 203 -32.51 -23.95 6.00
N PRO A 204 -31.75 -23.07 5.35
CA PRO A 204 -32.31 -21.84 4.81
C PRO A 204 -33.16 -22.12 3.57
N ASP A 205 -34.17 -21.28 3.32
CA ASP A 205 -35.03 -21.38 2.12
C ASP A 205 -34.25 -21.14 0.81
N VAL A 206 -33.13 -20.42 0.89
CA VAL A 206 -32.30 -20.01 -0.25
C VAL A 206 -30.82 -20.15 0.10
N GLN A 207 -30.03 -20.68 -0.82
CA GLN A 207 -28.56 -20.66 -0.76
C GLN A 207 -27.97 -19.81 -1.88
N HIS A 208 -26.78 -19.26 -1.64
CA HIS A 208 -26.00 -18.62 -2.69
C HIS A 208 -24.55 -19.10 -2.66
N PHE A 209 -24.03 -19.51 -3.81
CA PHE A 209 -22.69 -20.07 -3.93
C PHE A 209 -22.05 -19.72 -5.26
N ALA A 210 -20.71 -19.76 -5.31
CA ALA A 210 -19.99 -19.52 -6.55
C ALA A 210 -20.05 -20.78 -7.42
N VAL A 211 -20.20 -20.59 -8.73
CA VAL A 211 -20.20 -21.67 -9.71
C VAL A 211 -19.65 -21.17 -11.02
N ASP A 212 -18.77 -21.93 -11.65
CA ASP A 212 -18.29 -21.60 -12.99
C ASP A 212 -19.20 -22.29 -14.01
N ILE A 213 -19.76 -21.50 -14.92
CA ILE A 213 -20.65 -21.96 -15.98
C ILE A 213 -19.82 -22.14 -17.24
N VAL A 214 -19.83 -23.34 -17.81
CA VAL A 214 -19.09 -23.68 -19.02
C VAL A 214 -19.99 -23.43 -20.23
N PRO A 215 -19.77 -22.35 -21.00
CA PRO A 215 -20.54 -22.07 -22.20
C PRO A 215 -20.21 -23.05 -23.34
N LYS A 216 -21.02 -23.02 -24.40
CA LYS A 216 -20.80 -23.81 -25.63
C LYS A 216 -19.46 -23.55 -26.28
N ASP A 217 -19.05 -22.29 -26.29
CA ASP A 217 -17.78 -21.80 -26.81
C ASP A 217 -17.25 -20.72 -25.86
N GLY A 218 -15.95 -20.76 -25.52
CA GLY A 218 -15.30 -19.76 -24.68
C GLY A 218 -14.72 -20.33 -23.39
N GLU A 219 -14.30 -19.42 -22.51
CA GLU A 219 -13.80 -19.76 -21.17
C GLU A 219 -14.97 -19.88 -20.17
N PRO A 220 -14.81 -20.65 -19.07
CA PRO A 220 -15.81 -20.73 -18.02
C PRO A 220 -16.15 -19.35 -17.44
N ILE A 221 -17.44 -19.06 -17.33
CA ILE A 221 -17.96 -17.78 -16.83
C ILE A 221 -18.22 -17.91 -15.33
N PRO A 222 -17.51 -17.15 -14.48
CA PRO A 222 -17.73 -17.19 -13.05
C PRO A 222 -19.08 -16.57 -12.69
N CYS A 223 -19.96 -17.38 -12.12
CA CYS A 223 -21.29 -16.99 -11.70
C CYS A 223 -21.48 -17.17 -10.20
N ARG A 224 -22.47 -16.47 -9.64
CA ARG A 224 -23.06 -16.76 -8.34
C ARG A 224 -24.47 -17.28 -8.54
N ASP A 225 -24.71 -18.51 -8.10
CA ASP A 225 -26.00 -19.19 -8.18
C ASP A 225 -26.82 -18.88 -6.93
N HIS A 226 -28.02 -18.35 -7.12
CA HIS A 226 -29.01 -18.12 -6.06
C HIS A 226 -30.10 -19.18 -6.21
N MET A 227 -30.01 -20.22 -5.39
CA MET A 227 -30.82 -21.43 -5.52
C MET A 227 -31.86 -21.53 -4.41
N ALA A 228 -33.07 -21.92 -4.78
CA ALA A 228 -34.17 -22.23 -3.86
C ALA A 228 -34.89 -23.51 -4.32
N ALA A 229 -35.48 -24.25 -3.37
CA ALA A 229 -36.41 -25.33 -3.71
C ALA A 229 -37.74 -24.73 -4.20
N LEU A 230 -38.38 -25.39 -5.17
CA LEU A 230 -39.76 -25.03 -5.54
C LEU A 230 -40.72 -25.41 -4.40
N PRO A 231 -41.83 -24.68 -4.21
CA PRO A 231 -42.84 -25.05 -3.22
C PRO A 231 -43.41 -26.44 -3.52
N TYR A 232 -43.48 -27.32 -2.51
CA TYR A 232 -44.06 -28.65 -2.61
C TYR A 232 -44.96 -28.98 -1.41
N GLU A 233 -45.98 -29.81 -1.60
CA GLU A 233 -46.88 -30.28 -0.53
C GLU A 233 -46.54 -31.72 -0.10
N GLY A 234 -46.27 -31.94 1.20
CA GLY A 234 -45.97 -33.27 1.74
C GLY A 234 -44.49 -33.65 1.62
N ASP A 235 -44.22 -34.93 1.34
CA ASP A 235 -42.85 -35.50 1.29
C ASP A 235 -42.25 -35.55 -0.15
N SER A 236 -42.95 -35.03 -1.16
CA SER A 236 -42.49 -35.08 -2.56
C SER A 236 -41.83 -33.77 -2.97
N PHE A 237 -40.55 -33.83 -3.34
CA PHE A 237 -39.79 -32.70 -3.89
C PHE A 237 -40.19 -32.44 -5.34
N ASP A 238 -40.49 -31.19 -5.70
CA ASP A 238 -40.96 -30.77 -7.05
C ASP A 238 -39.86 -30.10 -7.91
N GLY A 239 -38.61 -30.06 -7.43
CA GLY A 239 -37.48 -29.46 -8.15
C GLY A 239 -36.94 -28.18 -7.50
N SER A 240 -36.02 -27.52 -8.19
CA SER A 240 -35.37 -26.28 -7.71
C SER A 240 -35.29 -25.21 -8.79
N VAL A 241 -35.25 -23.96 -8.35
CA VAL A 241 -35.04 -22.78 -9.19
C VAL A 241 -33.70 -22.16 -8.84
N GLY A 242 -32.97 -21.71 -9.86
CA GLY A 242 -31.74 -20.96 -9.66
C GLY A 242 -31.69 -19.71 -10.54
N ILE A 243 -31.09 -18.66 -9.98
CA ILE A 243 -30.78 -17.42 -10.69
C ILE A 243 -29.26 -17.30 -10.71
N LEU A 244 -28.67 -17.25 -11.90
CA LEU A 244 -27.23 -17.05 -12.06
C LEU A 244 -26.95 -15.56 -12.21
N ARG A 245 -25.95 -15.08 -11.48
CA ARG A 245 -25.39 -13.75 -11.66
C ARG A 245 -23.95 -13.86 -12.11
N ASP A 246 -23.64 -13.35 -13.30
CA ASP A 246 -22.27 -13.19 -13.77
C ASP A 246 -21.52 -12.21 -12.84
N VAL A 247 -20.34 -12.63 -12.37
CA VAL A 247 -19.46 -11.84 -11.49
C VAL A 247 -18.08 -11.61 -12.10
N SER A 248 -17.93 -11.78 -13.42
CA SER A 248 -16.67 -11.60 -14.15
C SER A 248 -16.09 -10.19 -13.95
N ASP A 249 -16.86 -9.16 -14.27
CA ASP A 249 -16.45 -7.75 -14.14
C ASP A 249 -15.99 -7.38 -12.71
N GLU A 250 -16.72 -7.87 -11.70
CA GLU A 250 -16.41 -7.60 -10.29
C GLU A 250 -15.14 -8.34 -9.86
N ARG A 251 -14.95 -9.57 -10.32
CA ARG A 251 -13.72 -10.34 -10.05
C ARG A 251 -12.52 -9.69 -10.71
N GLU A 252 -12.60 -9.32 -11.98
CA GLU A 252 -11.52 -8.64 -12.70
C GLU A 252 -11.16 -7.32 -12.04
N ARG A 253 -12.15 -6.49 -11.70
CA ARG A 253 -11.93 -5.19 -11.03
C ARG A 253 -11.27 -5.36 -9.67
N ARG A 254 -11.69 -6.35 -8.89
CA ARG A 254 -11.07 -6.68 -7.60
C ARG A 254 -9.62 -7.14 -7.79
N GLU A 255 -9.35 -8.02 -8.75
CA GLU A 255 -7.99 -8.49 -9.04
C GLU A 255 -7.08 -7.37 -9.55
N GLU A 256 -7.61 -6.45 -10.36
CA GLU A 256 -6.88 -5.26 -10.80
C GLU A 256 -6.52 -4.35 -9.61
N LEU A 257 -7.46 -4.11 -8.69
CA LEU A 257 -7.23 -3.32 -7.48
C LEU A 257 -6.24 -4.00 -6.53
N GLU A 258 -6.36 -5.31 -6.32
CA GLU A 258 -5.41 -6.10 -5.53
C GLU A 258 -4.01 -6.06 -6.16
N THR A 259 -3.91 -6.17 -7.48
CA THR A 259 -2.64 -6.08 -8.22
C THR A 259 -2.01 -4.69 -8.09
N LYS A 260 -2.80 -3.62 -8.26
CA LYS A 260 -2.33 -2.24 -8.09
C LYS A 260 -1.85 -1.98 -6.66
N THR A 261 -2.59 -2.45 -5.66
CA THR A 261 -2.22 -2.31 -4.24
C THR A 261 -0.91 -3.03 -3.96
N ARG A 262 -0.77 -4.28 -4.42
CA ARG A 262 0.45 -5.07 -4.27
C ARG A 262 1.65 -4.42 -4.95
N ALA A 263 1.46 -3.83 -6.12
CA ALA A 263 2.53 -3.10 -6.82
C ALA A 263 3.01 -1.87 -6.03
N LEU A 264 2.13 -1.21 -5.27
CA LEU A 264 2.52 -0.12 -4.37
C LEU A 264 3.27 -0.64 -3.14
N ASP A 265 2.84 -1.77 -2.57
CA ASP A 265 3.49 -2.38 -1.40
C ASP A 265 4.85 -3.01 -1.72
N GLU A 266 5.05 -3.56 -2.92
CA GLU A 266 6.34 -4.12 -3.38
C GLU A 266 7.33 -3.06 -3.90
N ALA A 267 6.95 -1.78 -3.94
CA ALA A 267 7.84 -0.71 -4.38
C ALA A 267 9.07 -0.59 -3.46
N PRO A 268 10.28 -0.39 -4.00
CA PRO A 268 11.51 -0.29 -3.19
C PRO A 268 11.60 1.02 -2.38
N VAL A 269 10.62 1.92 -2.54
CA VAL A 269 10.51 3.21 -1.88
C VAL A 269 9.31 3.24 -0.94
N GLY A 270 9.40 4.01 0.15
CA GLY A 270 8.24 4.35 0.95
C GLY A 270 7.26 5.17 0.11
N ILE A 271 5.97 4.83 0.18
CA ILE A 271 4.91 5.57 -0.49
C ILE A 271 3.93 6.03 0.58
N THR A 272 3.59 7.31 0.53
CA THR A 272 2.62 7.96 1.40
C THR A 272 1.60 8.70 0.57
N ILE A 273 0.34 8.71 0.99
CA ILE A 273 -0.69 9.59 0.43
C ILE A 273 -1.25 10.44 1.56
N THR A 274 -1.34 11.76 1.36
CA THR A 274 -1.88 12.70 2.35
C THR A 274 -3.14 13.39 1.82
N ASP A 275 -3.99 13.81 2.73
CA ASP A 275 -5.25 14.50 2.42
C ASP A 275 -5.19 15.97 2.87
N PRO A 276 -4.98 16.92 1.94
CA PRO A 276 -4.85 18.34 2.27
C PRO A 276 -6.18 18.98 2.69
N ALA A 277 -7.32 18.32 2.48
CA ALA A 277 -8.62 18.82 2.95
C ALA A 277 -8.82 18.60 4.46
N ARG A 278 -8.01 17.73 5.08
CA ARG A 278 -8.02 17.49 6.53
C ARG A 278 -7.00 18.40 7.22
N GLU A 279 -7.31 18.76 8.47
CA GLU A 279 -6.43 19.58 9.30
C GLU A 279 -5.03 19.00 9.33
N ASP A 280 -4.04 19.84 9.01
CA ASP A 280 -2.62 19.50 9.03
C ASP A 280 -2.14 18.51 7.94
N ASN A 281 -2.91 18.29 6.87
CA ASN A 281 -2.55 17.42 5.75
C ASN A 281 -2.00 16.03 6.19
N PRO A 282 -2.80 15.23 6.92
CA PRO A 282 -2.36 13.97 7.51
C PRO A 282 -2.21 12.89 6.44
N MET A 283 -1.34 11.91 6.71
CA MET A 283 -1.23 10.70 5.88
C MET A 283 -2.51 9.85 6.01
N VAL A 284 -3.09 9.46 4.87
CA VAL A 284 -4.27 8.60 4.76
C VAL A 284 -3.93 7.22 4.18
N TYR A 285 -2.73 7.05 3.63
CA TYR A 285 -2.16 5.77 3.23
C TYR A 285 -0.65 5.80 3.39
N VAL A 286 -0.07 4.68 3.79
CA VAL A 286 1.37 4.39 3.74
C VAL A 286 1.55 2.95 3.24
N ASN A 287 2.58 2.66 2.44
CA ASN A 287 2.88 1.29 2.01
C ASN A 287 3.76 0.54 3.03
N ASP A 288 3.96 -0.76 2.81
CA ASP A 288 4.78 -1.59 3.71
C ASP A 288 6.25 -1.14 3.76
N ARG A 289 6.80 -0.68 2.63
CA ARG A 289 8.16 -0.17 2.57
C ARG A 289 8.40 1.05 3.47
N PHE A 290 7.42 1.95 3.59
CA PHE A 290 7.48 3.08 4.52
C PHE A 290 7.54 2.59 5.99
N VAL A 291 6.72 1.59 6.33
CA VAL A 291 6.69 0.99 7.67
C VAL A 291 8.04 0.35 8.00
N GLU A 292 8.60 -0.47 7.09
CA GLU A 292 9.91 -1.09 7.26
C GLU A 292 11.03 -0.07 7.44
N MET A 293 11.06 0.97 6.59
CA MET A 293 12.13 1.96 6.56
C MET A 293 12.13 2.85 7.81
N THR A 294 10.95 3.23 8.29
CA THR A 294 10.81 4.17 9.42
C THR A 294 10.67 3.48 10.77
N GLY A 295 10.25 2.22 10.78
CA GLY A 295 9.97 1.44 11.99
C GLY A 295 8.66 1.79 12.69
N TYR A 296 7.83 2.66 12.10
CA TYR A 296 6.50 3.01 12.63
C TYR A 296 5.43 2.14 12.00
N ASP A 297 4.50 1.64 12.82
CA ASP A 297 3.40 0.83 12.32
C ASP A 297 2.44 1.70 11.48
N ARG A 298 1.72 1.05 10.57
CA ARG A 298 0.71 1.72 9.72
C ARG A 298 -0.32 2.47 10.57
N GLU A 299 -0.77 1.87 11.68
CA GLU A 299 -1.75 2.48 12.59
C GLU A 299 -1.23 3.73 13.32
N GLU A 300 0.08 3.82 13.56
CA GLU A 300 0.73 4.97 14.20
C GLU A 300 0.99 6.10 13.20
N SER A 301 1.16 5.74 11.93
CA SER A 301 1.50 6.67 10.84
C SER A 301 0.24 7.36 10.28
N ILE A 302 -0.86 6.62 10.15
CA ILE A 302 -2.10 7.15 9.57
C ILE A 302 -2.74 8.20 10.48
N GLY A 303 -3.17 9.32 9.89
CA GLY A 303 -3.76 10.44 10.61
C GLY A 303 -2.76 11.47 11.13
N VAL A 304 -1.47 11.28 10.89
CA VAL A 304 -0.40 12.18 11.33
C VAL A 304 0.27 12.81 10.11
N ASN A 305 0.71 14.06 10.22
CA ASN A 305 1.50 14.70 9.18
C ASN A 305 2.92 14.09 9.12
N CYS A 306 3.42 13.82 7.92
CA CYS A 306 4.72 13.16 7.68
C CYS A 306 5.94 13.84 8.34
N ARG A 307 5.82 15.12 8.74
CA ARG A 307 6.90 15.85 9.45
C ARG A 307 7.29 15.25 10.80
N PHE A 308 6.53 14.30 11.37
CA PHE A 308 6.90 13.62 12.61
C PHE A 308 8.23 12.84 12.51
N LEU A 309 8.69 12.53 11.29
CA LEU A 309 10.01 11.93 11.03
C LEU A 309 11.17 12.94 11.15
N GLN A 310 10.90 14.24 11.29
CA GLN A 310 11.92 15.27 11.46
C GLN A 310 12.44 15.30 12.90
N GLY A 311 13.67 15.77 13.11
CA GLY A 311 14.29 15.86 14.42
C GLY A 311 15.30 17.01 14.53
N PRO A 312 16.20 16.99 15.54
CA PRO A 312 17.02 18.14 15.92
C PRO A 312 17.98 18.62 14.83
N ASP A 313 18.53 17.70 14.03
CA ASP A 313 19.51 18.01 13.00
C ASP A 313 18.89 17.99 11.58
N THR A 314 17.56 17.96 11.48
CA THR A 314 16.88 18.14 10.20
C THR A 314 17.04 19.59 9.71
N GLU A 315 17.61 19.76 8.53
CA GLU A 315 17.84 21.08 7.92
C GLU A 315 16.53 21.83 7.64
N GLU A 316 16.41 23.05 8.17
CA GLU A 316 15.20 23.88 7.99
C GLU A 316 14.98 24.29 6.53
N GLU A 317 16.05 24.46 5.75
CA GLU A 317 15.97 24.88 4.34
C GLU A 317 15.23 23.84 3.49
N SER A 318 15.57 22.55 3.60
CA SER A 318 14.87 21.46 2.90
C SER A 318 13.40 21.35 3.30
N VAL A 319 13.09 21.57 4.59
CA VAL A 319 11.70 21.57 5.08
C VAL A 319 10.92 22.76 4.53
N GLN A 320 11.55 23.93 4.42
CA GLN A 320 10.94 25.12 3.84
C GLN A 320 10.64 24.92 2.35
N GLN A 321 11.56 24.33 1.58
CA GLN A 321 11.35 24.02 0.17
C GLN A 321 10.14 23.10 -0.05
N LEU A 322 9.92 22.10 0.81
CA LEU A 322 8.71 21.26 0.76
C LEU A 322 7.44 22.06 1.00
N ARG A 323 7.43 22.95 2.00
CA ARG A 323 6.25 23.78 2.30
C ARG A 323 5.93 24.72 1.16
N GLU A 324 6.94 25.39 0.61
CA GLU A 324 6.79 26.32 -0.51
C GLU A 324 6.25 25.61 -1.76
N ALA A 325 6.70 24.40 -2.05
CA ALA A 325 6.17 23.60 -3.15
C ALA A 325 4.71 23.16 -2.92
N ILE A 326 4.35 22.78 -1.69
CA ILE A 326 2.96 22.44 -1.35
C ILE A 326 2.04 23.66 -1.51
N ASP A 327 2.46 24.82 -1.00
CA ASP A 327 1.71 26.08 -1.10
C ASP A 327 1.60 26.56 -2.57
N ALA A 328 2.61 26.26 -3.39
CA ALA A 328 2.62 26.56 -4.82
C ALA A 328 1.91 25.50 -5.68
N GLU A 329 1.43 24.41 -5.09
CA GLU A 329 0.80 23.29 -5.81
C GLU A 329 1.75 22.59 -6.82
N GLU A 330 3.06 22.58 -6.53
CA GLU A 330 4.10 22.05 -7.40
C GLU A 330 4.76 20.77 -6.85
N SER A 331 5.25 19.92 -7.74
CA SER A 331 6.08 18.77 -7.36
C SER A 331 7.49 19.21 -6.99
N THR A 332 8.07 18.62 -5.94
CA THR A 332 9.46 18.87 -5.55
C THR A 332 10.14 17.61 -5.03
N SER A 333 11.47 17.62 -4.97
CA SER A 333 12.30 16.56 -4.40
C SER A 333 13.40 17.18 -3.55
N VAL A 334 13.51 16.77 -2.28
CA VAL A 334 14.52 17.26 -1.35
C VAL A 334 15.17 16.10 -0.59
N GLU A 335 16.40 16.31 -0.13
CA GLU A 335 17.10 15.41 0.76
C GLU A 335 17.12 16.03 2.16
N LEU A 336 16.72 15.26 3.17
CA LEU A 336 16.75 15.72 4.55
C LEU A 336 17.05 14.57 5.51
N LEU A 337 17.60 14.90 6.67
CA LEU A 337 17.80 13.96 7.75
C LEU A 337 16.46 13.68 8.46
N ASN A 338 16.11 12.41 8.60
CA ASN A 338 14.93 11.95 9.32
C ASN A 338 15.32 10.91 10.38
N TYR A 339 14.38 10.61 11.26
CA TYR A 339 14.58 9.76 12.43
C TYR A 339 13.56 8.61 12.43
N ARG A 340 14.06 7.39 12.59
CA ARG A 340 13.24 6.20 12.77
C ARG A 340 12.63 6.15 14.17
N LYS A 341 11.71 5.22 14.40
CA LYS A 341 11.05 5.03 15.71
C LYS A 341 12.01 4.76 16.86
N ASP A 342 13.13 4.10 16.59
CA ASP A 342 14.19 3.81 17.58
C ASP A 342 15.16 4.99 17.79
N GLY A 343 14.96 6.11 17.09
CA GLY A 343 15.81 7.30 17.14
C GLY A 343 17.01 7.25 16.20
N THR A 344 17.20 6.19 15.42
CA THR A 344 18.28 6.14 14.43
C THR A 344 18.04 7.13 13.30
N GLU A 345 19.11 7.81 12.92
CA GLU A 345 19.13 8.75 11.81
C GLU A 345 19.13 8.05 10.46
N PHE A 346 18.51 8.67 9.47
CA PHE A 346 18.60 8.25 8.09
C PHE A 346 18.42 9.42 7.13
N TRP A 347 19.17 9.39 6.04
CA TRP A 347 18.98 10.35 4.96
C TRP A 347 17.79 9.93 4.12
N ASN A 348 16.75 10.77 4.13
CA ASN A 348 15.55 10.57 3.36
C ASN A 348 15.54 11.51 2.15
N ARG A 349 15.56 10.94 0.94
CA ARG A 349 15.18 11.67 -0.26
C ARG A 349 13.67 11.57 -0.43
N VAL A 350 12.98 12.68 -0.19
CA VAL A 350 11.53 12.75 -0.32
C VAL A 350 11.13 13.51 -1.58
N SER A 351 10.28 12.88 -2.40
CA SER A 351 9.67 13.50 -3.57
C SER A 351 8.16 13.58 -3.40
N ILE A 352 7.56 14.74 -3.62
CA ILE A 352 6.12 14.95 -3.48
C ILE A 352 5.49 15.41 -4.79
N ALA A 353 4.25 14.99 -5.06
CA ALA A 353 3.46 15.44 -6.20
C ALA A 353 1.96 15.50 -5.85
N PRO A 354 1.22 16.49 -6.40
CA PRO A 354 -0.23 16.56 -6.20
C PRO A 354 -0.97 15.51 -7.04
N ILE A 355 -2.03 14.94 -6.47
CA ILE A 355 -3.00 14.10 -7.16
C ILE A 355 -4.28 14.92 -7.36
N CYS A 356 -4.60 15.21 -8.62
CA CYS A 356 -5.78 15.98 -8.99
C CYS A 356 -6.95 15.09 -9.42
N ASP A 357 -8.17 15.59 -9.23
CA ASP A 357 -9.37 15.03 -9.85
C ASP A 357 -9.47 15.40 -11.34
N ALA A 358 -10.59 15.00 -11.97
CA ALA A 358 -10.85 15.29 -13.39
C ALA A 358 -11.01 16.78 -13.70
N ASP A 359 -11.35 17.60 -12.71
CA ASP A 359 -11.53 19.05 -12.83
C ASP A 359 -10.22 19.82 -12.54
N GLY A 360 -9.14 19.10 -12.19
CA GLY A 360 -7.82 19.65 -11.91
C GLY A 360 -7.64 20.12 -10.46
N ALA A 361 -8.63 19.91 -9.58
CA ALA A 361 -8.50 20.25 -8.17
C ALA A 361 -7.68 19.20 -7.43
N ILE A 362 -6.76 19.63 -6.56
CA ILE A 362 -5.96 18.72 -5.75
C ILE A 362 -6.86 18.01 -4.74
N THR A 363 -6.83 16.68 -4.79
CA THR A 363 -7.53 15.82 -3.84
C THR A 363 -6.60 15.25 -2.78
N HIS A 364 -5.36 14.94 -3.16
CA HIS A 364 -4.37 14.30 -2.29
C HIS A 364 -2.96 14.72 -2.72
N TRP A 365 -1.96 14.44 -1.88
CA TRP A 365 -0.56 14.44 -2.27
C TRP A 365 0.01 13.04 -2.18
N VAL A 366 0.86 12.64 -3.13
CA VAL A 366 1.70 11.44 -3.01
C VAL A 366 3.11 11.85 -2.64
N GLY A 367 3.68 11.17 -1.65
CA GLY A 367 5.08 11.30 -1.24
C GLY A 367 5.82 9.98 -1.41
N PHE A 368 7.01 10.04 -2.01
CA PHE A 368 7.94 8.93 -2.18
C PHE A 368 9.16 9.17 -1.30
N GLN A 369 9.48 8.22 -0.41
CA GLN A 369 10.63 8.30 0.49
C GLN A 369 11.65 7.22 0.15
N GLU A 370 12.90 7.64 0.00
CA GLU A 370 14.01 6.75 -0.29
C GLU A 370 15.11 6.94 0.75
N ASP A 371 15.46 5.86 1.44
CA ASP A 371 16.61 5.84 2.34
C ASP A 371 17.90 5.81 1.53
N ILE A 372 18.59 6.95 1.49
CA ILE A 372 19.86 7.15 0.79
C ILE A 372 21.05 7.18 1.75
N THR A 373 20.89 6.69 2.99
CA THR A 373 21.96 6.71 4.02
C THR A 373 23.22 5.99 3.53
N ALA A 374 23.08 4.76 3.01
CA ALA A 374 24.19 3.98 2.48
C ALA A 374 24.87 4.66 1.27
N PHE A 375 24.12 5.46 0.51
CA PHE A 375 24.67 6.25 -0.60
C PHE A 375 25.53 7.40 -0.05
N LYS A 376 25.02 8.16 0.91
CA LYS A 376 25.75 9.28 1.56
C LYS A 376 27.01 8.81 2.28
N GLU A 377 26.96 7.70 3.00
CA GLU A 377 28.12 7.12 3.67
C GLU A 377 29.21 6.72 2.67
N ARG A 378 28.82 6.11 1.55
CA ARG A 378 29.74 5.73 0.48
C ARG A 378 30.36 6.94 -0.21
N GLU A 379 29.56 7.97 -0.48
CA GLU A 379 30.01 9.23 -1.05
C GLU A 379 31.07 9.89 -0.14
N ALA A 380 30.76 10.05 1.14
CA ALA A 380 31.69 10.60 2.13
C ALA A 380 32.96 9.74 2.32
N ALA A 381 32.88 8.43 2.16
CA ALA A 381 34.05 7.55 2.18
C ALA A 381 34.95 7.73 0.96
N LEU A 382 34.35 7.88 -0.24
CA LEU A 382 35.08 8.13 -1.48
C LEU A 382 35.75 9.51 -1.48
N GLU A 383 35.08 10.53 -0.96
CA GLU A 383 35.66 11.88 -0.81
C GLU A 383 36.89 11.85 0.09
N ARG A 384 36.78 11.24 1.28
CA ARG A 384 37.92 11.04 2.19
C ARG A 384 39.08 10.29 1.53
N GLN A 385 38.79 9.30 0.70
CA GLN A 385 39.82 8.56 -0.05
C GLN A 385 40.50 9.43 -1.10
N ASN A 386 39.74 10.26 -1.83
CA ASN A 386 40.29 11.18 -2.84
C ASN A 386 41.16 12.25 -2.19
N ASP A 387 40.68 12.88 -1.11
CA ASP A 387 41.45 13.90 -0.37
C ASP A 387 42.78 13.32 0.13
N ARG A 388 42.78 12.05 0.57
CA ARG A 388 43.97 11.33 0.98
C ARG A 388 44.93 11.04 -0.18
N LEU A 389 44.42 10.65 -1.34
CA LEU A 389 45.24 10.45 -2.56
C LEU A 389 45.88 11.76 -3.02
N ASP A 390 45.14 12.86 -2.97
CA ASP A 390 45.66 14.18 -3.34
C ASP A 390 46.75 14.64 -2.37
N SER A 391 46.59 14.41 -1.06
CA SER A 391 47.63 14.65 -0.06
C SER A 391 48.89 13.82 -0.35
N PHE A 392 48.75 12.52 -0.63
CA PHE A 392 49.87 11.64 -0.98
C PHE A 392 50.61 12.12 -2.25
N ALA A 393 49.86 12.48 -3.29
CA ALA A 393 50.43 12.97 -4.55
C ALA A 393 51.22 14.28 -4.35
N SER A 394 50.76 15.15 -3.46
CA SER A 394 51.45 16.39 -3.08
C SER A 394 52.80 16.12 -2.41
N ILE A 395 52.82 15.26 -1.38
CA ILE A 395 54.04 14.89 -0.63
C ILE A 395 55.09 14.28 -1.56
N VAL A 396 54.72 13.27 -2.36
CA VAL A 396 55.65 12.60 -3.29
C VAL A 396 56.19 13.57 -4.34
N SER A 397 55.39 14.55 -4.76
CA SER A 397 55.77 15.45 -5.85
C SER A 397 56.62 16.63 -5.40
N HIS A 398 56.27 17.30 -4.30
CA HIS A 398 56.96 18.50 -3.86
C HIS A 398 58.10 18.17 -2.90
N ASP A 399 57.83 17.32 -1.91
CA ASP A 399 58.71 17.14 -0.77
C ASP A 399 59.86 16.17 -1.06
N LEU A 400 59.70 15.25 -2.01
CA LEU A 400 60.81 14.43 -2.51
C LEU A 400 61.63 15.14 -3.60
N ARG A 401 61.01 15.97 -4.45
CA ARG A 401 61.75 16.67 -5.53
C ARG A 401 62.77 17.65 -4.98
N ASN A 402 62.45 18.35 -3.90
CA ASN A 402 63.34 19.37 -3.34
C ASN A 402 64.68 18.80 -2.83
N PRO A 403 64.71 17.79 -1.92
CA PRO A 403 65.95 17.13 -1.52
C PRO A 403 66.63 16.38 -2.68
N LEU A 404 65.87 15.80 -3.63
CA LEU A 404 66.46 15.18 -4.82
C LEU A 404 67.29 16.18 -5.64
N ASN A 405 66.74 17.37 -5.87
CA ASN A 405 67.42 18.44 -6.60
C ASN A 405 68.67 18.92 -5.85
N VAL A 406 68.60 19.00 -4.50
CA VAL A 406 69.75 19.35 -3.65
C VAL A 406 70.84 18.28 -3.76
N ALA A 407 70.50 16.99 -3.61
CA ALA A 407 71.43 15.88 -3.73
C ALA A 407 72.12 15.89 -5.10
N GLN A 408 71.35 16.02 -6.18
CA GLN A 408 71.87 16.08 -7.54
C GLN A 408 72.80 17.29 -7.75
N GLY A 409 72.43 18.48 -7.27
CA GLY A 409 73.25 19.68 -7.36
C GLY A 409 74.57 19.55 -6.59
N ARG A 410 74.54 18.92 -5.40
CA ARG A 410 75.72 18.67 -4.58
C ARG A 410 76.66 17.64 -5.21
N VAL A 411 76.14 16.55 -5.76
CA VAL A 411 76.93 15.56 -6.51
C VAL A 411 77.61 16.20 -7.72
N GLN A 412 76.92 17.07 -8.46
CA GLN A 412 77.49 17.80 -9.59
C GLN A 412 78.67 18.70 -9.16
N LEU A 413 78.49 19.46 -8.08
CA LEU A 413 79.56 20.31 -7.52
C LEU A 413 80.76 19.50 -7.02
N ALA A 414 80.53 18.31 -6.45
CA ALA A 414 81.59 17.40 -6.03
C ALA A 414 82.37 16.83 -7.23
N GLN A 415 81.69 16.53 -8.35
CA GLN A 415 82.34 16.07 -9.59
C GLN A 415 83.21 17.15 -10.25
N ASP A 416 82.81 18.42 -10.13
CA ASP A 416 83.52 19.56 -10.73
C ASP A 416 84.68 20.07 -9.84
N ALA A 417 84.76 19.65 -8.56
CA ALA A 417 85.79 20.06 -7.61
C ALA A 417 87.04 19.15 -7.66
N VAL A 418 88.22 19.72 -7.92
CA VAL A 418 89.47 18.96 -8.18
C VAL A 418 90.40 18.80 -6.95
N ALA A 419 90.19 19.52 -5.85
CA ALA A 419 90.88 19.26 -4.58
C ALA A 419 90.18 19.98 -3.41
N ASP A 420 90.00 19.27 -2.30
CA ASP A 420 89.54 19.71 -0.96
C ASP A 420 88.06 20.06 -0.71
N GLY A 421 87.16 20.12 -1.70
CA GLY A 421 85.72 20.41 -1.48
C GLY A 421 84.74 19.26 -1.77
N GLY A 422 85.24 18.11 -2.22
CA GLY A 422 84.40 16.98 -2.66
C GLY A 422 83.67 16.29 -1.52
N ASP A 423 84.34 16.07 -0.39
CA ASP A 423 83.79 15.34 0.76
C ASP A 423 82.62 16.07 1.43
N GLU A 424 82.69 17.42 1.58
CA GLU A 424 81.58 18.21 2.14
C GLU A 424 80.34 18.18 1.23
N ASN A 425 80.53 18.26 -0.09
CA ASN A 425 79.42 18.21 -1.04
C ASN A 425 78.83 16.78 -1.14
N LEU A 426 79.66 15.73 -1.06
CA LEU A 426 79.19 14.35 -1.00
C LEU A 426 78.42 14.07 0.30
N SER A 427 78.90 14.58 1.44
CA SER A 427 78.17 14.50 2.73
C SER A 427 76.80 15.17 2.62
N ALA A 428 76.75 16.41 2.12
CA ALA A 428 75.48 17.11 1.95
C ALA A 428 74.52 16.45 0.94
N ALA A 429 75.05 15.67 -0.02
CA ALA A 429 74.23 14.87 -0.92
C ALA A 429 73.67 13.62 -0.22
N LEU A 430 74.45 12.97 0.63
CA LEU A 430 74.01 11.85 1.47
C LEU A 430 72.92 12.32 2.44
N ASP A 431 73.11 13.45 3.12
CA ASP A 431 72.09 14.01 4.03
C ASP A 431 70.75 14.28 3.31
N ALA A 432 70.81 14.72 2.05
CA ALA A 432 69.61 14.94 1.23
C ALA A 432 68.96 13.63 0.75
N LEU A 433 69.75 12.56 0.52
CA LEU A 433 69.24 11.22 0.22
C LEU A 433 68.59 10.57 1.46
N ASP A 434 69.22 10.67 2.63
CA ASP A 434 68.69 10.16 3.90
C ASP A 434 67.37 10.88 4.24
N ARG A 435 67.28 12.18 3.97
CA ARG A 435 66.02 12.93 4.10
C ARG A 435 64.93 12.40 3.17
N MET A 436 65.25 12.02 1.93
CA MET A 436 64.27 11.39 1.03
C MET A 436 63.84 10.01 1.50
N GLU A 437 64.77 9.18 1.97
CA GLU A 437 64.45 7.85 2.52
C GLU A 437 63.48 7.99 3.69
N SER A 438 63.74 8.94 4.59
CA SER A 438 62.86 9.24 5.72
C SER A 438 61.46 9.73 5.29
N ILE A 439 61.35 10.56 4.25
CA ILE A 439 60.06 10.96 3.68
C ILE A 439 59.33 9.76 3.08
N VAL A 440 60.03 8.89 2.33
CA VAL A 440 59.44 7.69 1.71
C VAL A 440 58.91 6.71 2.76
N GLU A 441 59.71 6.42 3.79
CA GLU A 441 59.29 5.54 4.89
C GLU A 441 58.05 6.08 5.59
N ARG A 442 58.05 7.37 5.99
CA ARG A 442 56.92 8.01 6.66
C ARG A 442 55.66 8.06 5.79
N THR A 443 55.81 8.35 4.49
CA THR A 443 54.67 8.35 3.54
C THR A 443 54.09 6.94 3.37
N LEU A 444 54.93 5.90 3.38
CA LEU A 444 54.47 4.51 3.33
C LEU A 444 53.76 4.07 4.61
N THR A 445 54.19 4.57 5.78
CA THR A 445 53.48 4.36 7.06
C THR A 445 52.09 4.99 7.00
N LEU A 446 51.99 6.27 6.61
CA LEU A 446 50.70 6.95 6.40
C LEU A 446 49.80 6.22 5.38
N ALA A 447 50.37 5.66 4.30
CA ALA A 447 49.59 4.92 3.30
C ALA A 447 49.06 3.58 3.82
N ARG A 448 49.82 2.87 4.67
CA ARG A 448 49.47 1.55 5.20
C ARG A 448 48.56 1.61 6.42
N GLU A 449 48.66 2.67 7.22
CA GLU A 449 47.95 2.79 8.50
C GLU A 449 46.62 3.55 8.41
N GLY A 450 46.09 3.85 7.23
CA GLY A 450 44.79 4.55 7.14
C GLY A 450 43.60 3.68 6.76
N GLU A 451 43.72 2.34 6.72
CA GLU A 451 42.61 1.47 6.23
C GLU A 451 41.87 0.66 7.29
N THR A 452 42.39 0.46 8.50
CA THR A 452 41.61 -0.17 9.57
C THR A 452 42.33 0.01 10.90
N VAL A 453 41.61 0.47 11.93
CA VAL A 453 41.98 0.15 13.31
C VAL A 453 41.87 -1.38 13.38
N GLY A 454 42.93 -2.10 13.75
CA GLY A 454 42.74 -3.49 14.18
C GLY A 454 41.71 -3.52 15.30
N ASP A 455 41.03 -4.64 15.53
CA ASP A 455 40.02 -4.71 16.61
C ASP A 455 40.65 -4.21 17.93
N PRO A 456 40.18 -3.10 18.52
CA PRO A 456 40.85 -2.49 19.65
C PRO A 456 40.72 -3.43 20.85
N GLU A 457 41.87 -3.79 21.42
CA GLU A 457 41.95 -4.73 22.54
C GLU A 457 42.41 -4.02 23.81
N PRO A 458 42.18 -4.59 25.00
CA PRO A 458 42.69 -4.00 26.23
C PRO A 458 44.21 -4.14 26.31
N VAL A 459 44.91 -3.01 26.43
CA VAL A 459 46.37 -2.91 26.38
C VAL A 459 46.89 -2.20 27.63
N ASP A 460 47.90 -2.78 28.29
CA ASP A 460 48.61 -2.17 29.41
C ASP A 460 49.53 -1.05 28.89
N LEU A 461 49.25 0.20 29.29
CA LEU A 461 50.04 1.35 28.85
C LEU A 461 51.51 1.24 29.26
N ALA A 462 51.80 0.71 30.45
CA ALA A 462 53.16 0.62 30.93
C ALA A 462 53.98 -0.38 30.09
N GLU A 463 53.37 -1.47 29.65
CA GLU A 463 53.99 -2.46 28.77
C GLU A 463 54.32 -1.86 27.40
N VAL A 464 53.35 -1.19 26.75
CA VAL A 464 53.57 -0.59 25.43
C VAL A 464 54.58 0.54 25.46
N VAL A 465 54.55 1.37 26.50
CA VAL A 465 55.54 2.45 26.69
C VAL A 465 56.94 1.88 26.82
N ALA A 466 57.13 0.81 27.60
CA ALA A 466 58.42 0.14 27.77
C ALA A 466 58.91 -0.51 26.46
N ASP A 467 58.01 -1.17 25.72
CA ASP A 467 58.30 -1.76 24.41
C ASP A 467 58.74 -0.70 23.39
N SER A 468 58.00 0.41 23.32
CA SER A 468 58.29 1.54 22.44
C SER A 468 59.67 2.13 22.75
N TRP A 469 59.98 2.31 24.04
CA TRP A 469 61.28 2.82 24.49
C TRP A 469 62.45 1.93 24.08
N SER A 470 62.26 0.61 24.06
CA SER A 470 63.31 -0.33 23.67
C SER A 470 63.66 -0.30 22.18
N THR A 471 62.79 0.31 21.37
CA THR A 471 62.88 0.34 19.90
C THR A 471 63.45 1.68 19.39
N VAL A 472 63.31 2.76 20.17
CA VAL A 472 63.84 4.09 19.84
C VAL A 472 65.33 4.19 20.23
N ASP A 473 66.14 4.86 19.41
CA ASP A 473 67.53 5.19 19.78
C ASP A 473 67.52 6.30 20.83
N THR A 474 67.73 5.92 22.09
CA THR A 474 67.51 6.77 23.26
C THR A 474 68.79 7.35 23.85
N ALA A 475 69.97 6.98 23.34
CA ALA A 475 71.27 7.42 23.87
C ALA A 475 71.37 7.36 25.42
N ASP A 476 71.53 8.50 26.10
CA ASP A 476 71.62 8.63 27.57
C ASP A 476 70.30 9.15 28.19
N ALA A 477 69.19 9.13 27.44
CA ALA A 477 67.89 9.62 27.87
C ALA A 477 67.27 8.67 28.92
N THR A 478 66.35 9.19 29.71
CA THR A 478 65.69 8.42 30.77
C THR A 478 64.18 8.45 30.64
N LEU A 479 63.52 7.37 31.06
CA LEU A 479 62.06 7.21 31.01
C LEU A 479 61.52 6.90 32.41
N SER A 480 60.50 7.66 32.83
CA SER A 480 59.67 7.40 34.01
C SER A 480 58.25 7.07 33.58
N VAL A 481 57.76 5.89 33.94
CA VAL A 481 56.38 5.47 33.66
C VAL A 481 55.59 5.50 34.96
N GLU A 482 54.62 6.40 35.04
CA GLU A 482 53.81 6.73 36.21
C GLU A 482 52.33 6.44 35.92
N THR A 483 52.05 5.30 35.30
CA THR A 483 50.68 4.83 34.99
C THR A 483 50.60 3.32 35.17
N GLU A 484 49.45 2.84 35.65
CA GLU A 484 49.06 1.43 35.70
C GLU A 484 47.75 1.20 34.91
N ARG A 485 47.43 2.11 33.97
CA ARG A 485 46.16 2.15 33.25
C ARG A 485 46.16 1.18 32.06
N GLU A 486 45.02 0.52 31.87
CA GLU A 486 44.71 -0.29 30.69
C GLU A 486 43.80 0.52 29.75
N VAL A 487 44.10 0.51 28.45
CA VAL A 487 43.36 1.28 27.43
C VAL A 487 42.91 0.37 26.29
N LEU A 488 41.75 0.66 25.69
CA LEU A 488 41.28 -0.09 24.54
C LEU A 488 41.89 0.48 23.26
N ALA A 489 42.86 -0.20 22.67
CA ALA A 489 43.64 0.31 21.54
C ALA A 489 44.13 -0.80 20.62
N ASP A 490 44.53 -0.42 19.41
CA ASP A 490 45.39 -1.23 18.55
C ASP A 490 46.84 -1.14 19.10
N PRO A 491 47.44 -2.24 19.57
CA PRO A 491 48.76 -2.21 20.21
C PRO A 491 49.87 -1.70 19.30
N ASP A 492 49.82 -2.03 18.00
CA ASP A 492 50.86 -1.65 17.04
C ASP A 492 50.80 -0.15 16.77
N ARG A 493 49.59 0.40 16.63
CA ARG A 493 49.40 1.85 16.49
C ARG A 493 49.75 2.61 17.75
N LEU A 494 49.36 2.10 18.91
CA LEU A 494 49.69 2.74 20.17
C LEU A 494 51.20 2.77 20.40
N ARG A 495 51.92 1.70 20.04
CA ARG A 495 53.40 1.67 20.02
C ARG A 495 53.94 2.76 19.09
N ASN A 496 53.43 2.87 17.86
CA ASN A 496 53.87 3.89 16.91
C ASN A 496 53.64 5.33 17.44
N LEU A 497 52.52 5.59 18.12
CA LEU A 497 52.26 6.88 18.77
C LEU A 497 53.35 7.21 19.80
N PHE A 498 53.68 6.28 20.70
CA PHE A 498 54.72 6.47 21.70
C PHE A 498 56.11 6.61 21.09
N GLU A 499 56.46 5.80 20.09
CA GLU A 499 57.73 5.89 19.39
C GLU A 499 57.93 7.27 18.73
N ASN A 500 56.88 7.84 18.12
CA ASN A 500 56.96 9.19 17.54
C ASN A 500 57.18 10.26 18.61
N LEU A 501 56.46 10.21 19.73
CA LEU A 501 56.62 11.19 20.82
C LEU A 501 58.00 11.09 21.48
N MET A 502 58.48 9.88 21.76
CA MET A 502 59.79 9.64 22.37
C MET A 502 60.92 10.07 21.45
N ARG A 503 60.85 9.72 20.16
CA ARG A 503 61.85 10.14 19.17
C ARG A 503 61.88 11.65 19.03
N ASN A 504 60.73 12.31 19.01
CA ASN A 504 60.66 13.78 18.98
C ASN A 504 61.37 14.39 20.21
N ALA A 505 61.13 13.89 21.42
CA ALA A 505 61.79 14.40 22.61
C ALA A 505 63.32 14.26 22.54
N VAL A 506 63.83 13.08 22.13
CA VAL A 506 65.28 12.83 22.01
C VAL A 506 65.92 13.69 20.91
N ASP A 507 65.28 13.81 19.75
CA ASP A 507 65.80 14.56 18.61
C ASP A 507 65.80 16.08 18.87
N HIS A 508 64.77 16.60 19.55
CA HIS A 508 64.59 18.04 19.75
C HIS A 508 65.24 18.58 21.03
N VAL A 509 65.24 17.82 22.14
CA VAL A 509 65.84 18.25 23.41
C VAL A 509 67.31 17.81 23.51
N GLY A 510 67.60 16.59 23.03
CA GLY A 510 68.94 16.02 23.00
C GLY A 510 69.06 14.70 23.78
N PRO A 511 70.26 14.10 23.80
CA PRO A 511 70.47 12.71 24.19
C PRO A 511 70.36 12.42 25.68
N THR A 512 70.11 13.42 26.54
CA THR A 512 69.99 13.25 28.00
C THR A 512 68.60 13.64 28.52
N VAL A 513 67.61 13.76 27.62
CA VAL A 513 66.24 14.15 27.97
C VAL A 513 65.61 13.15 28.95
N SER A 514 64.79 13.65 29.87
CA SER A 514 63.97 12.83 30.75
C SER A 514 62.53 12.88 30.27
N ILE A 515 61.95 11.72 29.96
CA ILE A 515 60.55 11.60 29.51
C ILE A 515 59.72 10.96 30.61
N ARG A 516 58.52 11.49 30.84
CA ARG A 516 57.55 11.00 31.80
C ARG A 516 56.24 10.69 31.13
N VAL A 517 55.70 9.50 31.39
CA VAL A 517 54.35 9.10 30.95
C VAL A 517 53.48 8.92 32.18
N GLY A 518 52.31 9.55 32.22
CA GLY A 518 51.42 9.47 33.38
C GLY A 518 49.95 9.63 33.05
N ASP A 519 49.09 9.47 34.06
CA ASP A 519 47.64 9.49 33.90
C ASP A 519 47.05 10.91 33.82
N LEU A 520 45.97 11.02 33.04
CA LEU A 520 45.00 12.12 33.09
C LEU A 520 43.63 11.57 33.55
N PRO A 521 42.70 12.44 33.99
CA PRO A 521 41.35 12.00 34.37
C PRO A 521 40.61 11.23 33.27
N ASP A 522 40.86 11.54 32.01
CA ASP A 522 40.21 10.98 30.83
C ASP A 522 41.19 10.47 29.76
N GLY A 523 42.43 10.15 30.16
CA GLY A 523 43.47 9.64 29.27
C GLY A 523 44.87 9.59 29.89
N PHE A 524 45.90 9.95 29.13
CA PHE A 524 47.30 9.92 29.56
C PHE A 524 48.10 11.08 28.95
N PHE A 525 49.28 11.36 29.49
CA PHE A 525 50.20 12.37 28.94
C PHE A 525 51.61 11.82 28.74
N VAL A 526 52.36 12.44 27.83
CA VAL A 526 53.80 12.27 27.66
C VAL A 526 54.46 13.64 27.80
N GLU A 527 55.40 13.79 28.73
CA GLU A 527 56.07 15.06 29.06
C GLU A 527 57.59 14.90 29.05
N ASP A 528 58.31 15.82 28.42
CA ASP A 528 59.77 15.92 28.50
C ASP A 528 60.24 17.03 29.47
N ASP A 529 61.55 17.07 29.77
CA ASP A 529 62.20 18.11 30.57
C ASP A 529 62.87 19.21 29.72
N GLY A 530 62.43 19.38 28.47
CA GLY A 530 62.94 20.31 27.49
C GLY A 530 62.46 21.77 27.65
N PRO A 531 62.59 22.61 26.60
CA PRO A 531 62.27 24.04 26.67
C PRO A 531 60.77 24.38 26.65
N GLY A 532 59.89 23.39 26.55
CA GLY A 532 58.44 23.59 26.46
C GLY A 532 57.95 23.92 25.07
N ILE A 533 56.64 24.16 24.96
CA ILE A 533 55.97 24.49 23.69
C ILE A 533 55.52 25.95 23.72
N ASP A 534 55.90 26.74 22.71
CA ASP A 534 55.37 28.10 22.57
C ASP A 534 53.86 28.04 22.29
N PRO A 535 53.02 28.64 23.15
CA PRO A 535 51.56 28.63 22.99
C PRO A 535 51.09 29.21 21.65
N ALA A 536 51.90 30.03 20.97
CA ALA A 536 51.56 30.60 19.68
C ALA A 536 51.57 29.58 18.52
N VAL A 537 52.26 28.44 18.69
CA VAL A 537 52.35 27.39 17.66
C VAL A 537 51.73 26.06 18.11
N ALA A 538 51.26 25.95 19.36
CA ALA A 538 50.74 24.69 19.90
C ALA A 538 49.64 24.04 19.04
N ASP A 539 48.74 24.86 18.47
CA ASP A 539 47.66 24.38 17.60
C ASP A 539 48.16 23.97 16.20
N SER A 540 49.22 24.60 15.70
CA SER A 540 49.77 24.32 14.36
C SER A 540 50.81 23.19 14.35
N LEU A 541 51.28 22.72 15.52
CA LEU A 541 52.29 21.66 15.63
C LEU A 541 51.86 20.32 15.01
N PHE A 542 50.56 20.08 14.89
CA PHE A 542 50.02 18.86 14.29
C PHE A 542 49.77 19.01 12.78
N GLU A 543 49.90 20.22 12.22
CA GLU A 543 49.75 20.44 10.78
C GLU A 543 50.95 19.85 10.02
N PRO A 544 50.72 19.10 8.93
CA PRO A 544 51.81 18.54 8.14
C PRO A 544 52.69 19.63 7.52
N GLY A 545 54.00 19.62 7.81
CA GLY A 545 55.00 20.34 7.02
C GLY A 545 55.73 21.52 7.69
N GLU A 546 55.46 21.85 8.95
CA GLU A 546 56.32 22.79 9.69
C GLU A 546 57.64 22.09 10.08
N SER A 547 58.67 22.30 9.25
CA SER A 547 60.00 21.72 9.48
C SER A 547 60.81 22.66 10.39
N ASP A 548 61.25 22.17 11.56
CA ASP A 548 62.19 22.93 12.37
C ASP A 548 63.60 22.88 11.75
N THR A 549 64.38 23.92 12.03
CA THR A 549 65.74 24.25 11.59
C THR A 549 66.76 23.10 11.76
N ALA A 550 66.43 22.06 12.53
CA ALA A 550 67.24 20.87 12.77
C ALA A 550 67.01 19.71 11.78
N GLY A 551 66.13 19.86 10.78
CA GLY A 551 65.92 18.84 9.74
C GLY A 551 64.86 17.79 10.06
N ASN A 552 64.10 17.95 11.15
CA ASN A 552 62.93 17.12 11.43
C ASN A 552 61.75 17.56 10.56
N THR A 553 61.05 16.58 9.96
CA THR A 553 60.15 16.82 8.82
C THR A 553 58.75 17.29 9.20
N GLY A 554 58.44 17.53 10.47
CA GLY A 554 57.12 18.01 10.91
C GLY A 554 55.97 16.99 10.76
N PHE A 555 56.27 15.72 10.48
CA PHE A 555 55.25 14.69 10.23
C PHE A 555 54.99 13.78 11.45
N GLY A 556 55.90 13.73 12.44
CA GLY A 556 55.76 12.84 13.60
C GLY A 556 54.53 13.15 14.45
N LEU A 557 54.23 14.43 14.67
CA LEU A 557 53.04 14.84 15.42
C LEU A 557 51.74 14.66 14.61
N ALA A 558 51.78 14.82 13.29
CA ALA A 558 50.64 14.49 12.42
C ALA A 558 50.25 13.00 12.52
N ILE A 559 51.23 12.10 12.60
CA ILE A 559 51.00 10.65 12.83
C ILE A 559 50.36 10.42 14.21
N VAL A 560 50.84 11.11 15.25
CA VAL A 560 50.24 11.04 16.60
C VAL A 560 48.77 11.49 16.59
N GLN A 561 48.46 12.58 15.87
CA GLN A 561 47.09 13.07 15.72
C GLN A 561 46.20 12.10 14.95
N GLU A 562 46.71 11.50 13.87
CA GLU A 562 45.98 10.51 13.09
C GLU A 562 45.68 9.25 13.92
N ILE A 563 46.67 8.73 14.66
CA ILE A 563 46.48 7.57 15.54
C ILE A 563 45.45 7.88 16.64
N ALA A 564 45.55 9.04 17.29
CA ALA A 564 44.57 9.45 18.31
C ALA A 564 43.16 9.54 17.71
N THR A 565 43.02 10.22 16.57
CA THR A 565 41.73 10.38 15.88
C THR A 565 41.13 9.04 15.45
N ALA A 566 41.96 8.11 14.94
CA ALA A 566 41.53 6.77 14.56
C ALA A 566 40.95 5.97 15.74
N HIS A 567 41.45 6.21 16.96
CA HIS A 567 40.92 5.62 18.19
C HIS A 567 39.75 6.42 18.80
N GLY A 568 39.32 7.52 18.17
CA GLY A 568 38.31 8.43 18.71
C GLY A 568 38.80 9.29 19.87
N TRP A 569 40.12 9.42 20.02
CA TRP A 569 40.78 10.25 21.02
C TRP A 569 41.17 11.61 20.46
N THR A 570 41.46 12.55 21.36
CA THR A 570 42.01 13.86 21.01
C THR A 570 43.42 13.98 21.58
N VAL A 571 44.32 14.65 20.85
CA VAL A 571 45.67 14.98 21.34
C VAL A 571 45.87 16.49 21.35
N GLU A 572 46.41 17.02 22.44
CA GLU A 572 46.73 18.43 22.60
C GLU A 572 48.18 18.60 23.03
N ALA A 573 48.82 19.65 22.53
CA ALA A 573 50.18 20.05 22.89
C ALA A 573 50.13 21.21 23.89
N THR A 574 50.82 21.07 25.03
CA THR A 574 50.86 22.08 26.10
C THR A 574 52.25 22.14 26.73
N THR A 575 52.46 23.11 27.63
CA THR A 575 53.66 23.15 28.47
C THR A 575 53.39 22.38 29.76
N GLY A 576 54.28 21.44 30.08
CA GLY A 576 54.24 20.62 31.27
C GLY A 576 54.45 21.40 32.57
N GLU A 577 54.17 20.76 33.70
CA GLU A 577 54.32 21.39 35.02
C GLU A 577 55.79 21.70 35.35
N GLU A 578 56.72 20.94 34.76
CA GLU A 578 58.16 21.14 34.91
C GLU A 578 58.76 22.05 33.83
N GLY A 579 57.92 22.56 32.92
CA GLY A 579 58.28 23.53 31.89
C GLY A 579 58.69 22.94 30.53
N GLY A 580 58.72 21.60 30.40
CA GLY A 580 58.99 20.92 29.13
C GLY A 580 57.74 20.69 28.28
N ALA A 581 57.92 20.04 27.12
CA ALA A 581 56.83 19.83 26.18
C ALA A 581 55.93 18.68 26.66
N ARG A 582 54.62 18.90 26.67
CA ARG A 582 53.64 17.93 27.16
C ARG A 582 52.56 17.67 26.12
N PHE A 583 52.35 16.40 25.79
CA PHE A 583 51.30 15.94 24.89
C PHE A 583 50.25 15.20 25.69
N GLU A 584 49.00 15.66 25.65
CA GLU A 584 47.89 15.09 26.39
C GLU A 584 46.93 14.37 25.45
N VAL A 585 46.79 13.05 25.62
CA VAL A 585 45.83 12.22 24.89
C VAL A 585 44.60 12.01 25.77
N ARG A 586 43.43 12.42 25.28
CA ARG A 586 42.17 12.45 26.04
C ARG A 586 41.05 11.72 25.30
N GLY A 587 40.01 11.34 26.05
CA GLY A 587 38.88 10.58 25.52
C GLY A 587 39.06 9.06 25.52
N VAL A 588 40.11 8.57 26.18
CA VAL A 588 40.54 7.16 26.16
C VAL A 588 39.55 6.22 26.89
N ASP A 589 38.76 6.77 27.82
CA ASP A 589 37.78 6.01 28.62
C ASP A 589 36.36 5.95 28.01
N LYS A 590 36.09 6.68 26.92
CA LYS A 590 34.75 6.68 26.33
C LYS A 590 34.56 5.37 25.55
N ARG A 591 33.78 4.46 26.14
CA ARG A 591 33.17 3.34 25.40
C ARG A 591 32.42 3.89 24.18
N THR A 592 33.02 3.81 23.00
CA THR A 592 32.25 3.78 21.76
C THR A 592 31.54 2.43 21.75
N PRO A 593 30.19 2.37 21.72
CA PRO A 593 29.51 1.10 21.55
C PRO A 593 29.94 0.53 20.20
N ALA A 594 30.51 -0.67 20.20
CA ALA A 594 30.76 -1.39 18.97
C ALA A 594 29.45 -1.51 18.18
N ALA A 595 29.44 -0.97 16.96
CA ALA A 595 28.40 -1.23 15.98
C ALA A 595 28.33 -2.75 15.74
N ARG A 596 27.12 -3.30 15.81
CA ARG A 596 26.82 -4.71 15.53
C ARG A 596 26.24 -4.87 14.14
#